data_AF-A0A1H8U5C5-F1
#
_entry.id   AF-A0A1H8U5C5-F1
#
_cell.length_a   1.000
_cell.length_b   1.000
_cell.length_c   1.000
_cell.angle_alpha   90.00
_cell.angle_beta   90.00
_cell.angle_gamma   90.00
#
_symmetry.space_group_name_H-M   'P 1'
#
loop_
_entity.id
_entity.type
_entity.pdbx_description
1 polymer ?
#
loop_
_entity_poly.entity_id
_entity_poly.type
_entity_poly.pdbx_seq_one_letter_code
_entity_poly.pdbx_strand_id
1 'polypeptide(L)'
;MKPVRSYCLRIWFTSILIAPVIILVAQLPSGVEINFFSAPLWSMLQLISYMFYMIFFGLLLLVPVFILFYLITSVLSKLILNRNLVKITLSVISIALFVLLFFLLFHPMSLLNKRSFIPYLAYPLLILSGIWFYKLNADKSIITE
;
A
#
# COMPACT_ATOMS: atom_id res chain seq x y z
N MET A 1 -13.22 13.97 13.32
CA MET A 1 -11.95 13.37 12.84
C MET A 1 -11.83 11.86 13.01
N LYS A 2 -12.59 11.23 13.92
CA LYS A 2 -12.57 9.76 14.14
C LYS A 2 -12.88 8.91 12.88
N PRO A 3 -13.82 9.27 11.97
CA PRO A 3 -14.15 8.41 10.83
C PRO A 3 -13.06 8.40 9.76
N VAL A 4 -12.42 9.54 9.48
CA VAL A 4 -11.31 9.66 8.52
C VAL A 4 -10.11 8.84 9.00
N ARG A 5 -9.77 8.93 10.29
CA ARG A 5 -8.69 8.12 10.87
C ARG A 5 -8.95 6.62 10.73
N SER A 6 -10.16 6.16 11.04
CA SER A 6 -10.51 4.73 10.90
C SER A 6 -10.46 4.28 9.44
N TYR A 7 -10.93 5.13 8.51
CA TYR A 7 -10.86 4.85 7.08
C TYR A 7 -9.42 4.68 6.58
N CYS A 8 -8.54 5.64 6.88
CA CYS A 8 -7.14 5.58 6.46
C CYS A 8 -6.44 4.36 7.08
N LEU A 9 -6.61 4.13 8.39
CA LEU A 9 -5.96 2.98 9.07
C LEU A 9 -6.37 1.65 8.46
N ARG A 10 -7.65 1.46 8.10
CA ARG A 10 -8.11 0.24 7.43
C ARG A 10 -7.40 0.03 6.10
N ILE A 11 -7.31 1.07 5.26
CA ILE A 11 -6.60 0.98 3.98
C ILE A 11 -5.12 0.61 4.21
N TRP A 12 -4.48 1.27 5.16
CA TRP A 12 -3.06 1.08 5.46
C TRP A 12 -2.74 -0.33 5.96
N PHE A 13 -3.47 -0.81 6.98
CA PHE A 13 -3.27 -2.15 7.53
C PHE A 13 -3.56 -3.24 6.49
N THR A 14 -4.63 -3.10 5.71
CA THR A 14 -4.95 -4.04 4.63
C THR A 14 -3.83 -4.06 3.58
N SER A 15 -3.27 -2.91 3.23
CA SER A 15 -2.17 -2.82 2.27
C SER A 15 -0.89 -3.47 2.80
N ILE A 16 -0.52 -3.24 4.06
CA ILE A 16 0.69 -3.80 4.68
C ILE A 16 0.59 -5.31 4.87
N LEU A 17 -0.58 -5.81 5.31
CA LEU A 17 -0.73 -7.22 5.63
C LEU A 17 -0.98 -8.08 4.40
N ILE A 18 -1.77 -7.60 3.44
CA ILE A 18 -2.17 -8.40 2.28
C ILE A 18 -1.11 -8.32 1.16
N ALA A 19 -0.42 -7.19 0.98
CA ALA A 19 0.55 -7.07 -0.12
C ALA A 19 1.68 -8.11 -0.06
N PRO A 20 2.32 -8.39 1.09
CA PRO A 20 3.36 -9.42 1.17
C PRO A 20 2.84 -10.81 0.78
N VAL A 21 1.59 -11.12 1.12
CA VAL A 21 0.95 -12.39 0.76
C VAL A 21 0.72 -12.46 -0.75
N ILE A 22 0.18 -11.40 -1.36
CA ILE A 22 -0.01 -11.34 -2.82
C ILE A 22 1.32 -11.48 -3.55
N ILE A 23 2.38 -10.80 -3.06
CA ILE A 23 3.70 -10.85 -3.66
C ILE A 23 4.29 -12.26 -3.60
N LEU A 24 4.19 -12.91 -2.45
CA LEU A 24 4.66 -14.28 -2.24
C LEU A 24 3.91 -15.27 -3.17
N VAL A 25 2.58 -15.13 -3.29
CA VAL A 25 1.76 -15.93 -4.22
C VAL A 25 2.12 -15.66 -5.68
N ALA A 26 2.40 -14.42 -6.05
CA ALA A 26 2.78 -14.07 -7.41
C ALA A 26 4.19 -14.56 -7.79
N GLN A 27 5.07 -14.76 -6.81
CA GLN A 27 6.45 -15.22 -7.02
C GLN A 27 6.60 -16.75 -6.98
N LEU A 28 5.67 -17.46 -6.34
CA LEU A 28 5.63 -18.93 -6.29
C LEU A 28 5.78 -19.62 -7.66
N PRO A 29 5.10 -19.19 -8.74
CA PRO A 29 5.19 -19.84 -10.06
C PRO A 29 6.46 -19.49 -10.82
N SER A 30 7.13 -18.38 -10.48
CA SER A 30 8.21 -17.83 -11.30
C SER A 30 9.59 -18.37 -10.92
N GLY A 31 9.68 -19.24 -9.91
CA GLY A 31 10.92 -19.95 -9.54
C GLY A 31 12.09 -19.02 -9.20
N VAL A 32 11.81 -17.75 -8.90
CA VAL A 32 12.84 -16.72 -8.76
C VAL A 32 13.56 -16.92 -7.43
N GLU A 33 14.76 -17.49 -7.55
CA GLU A 33 15.94 -17.38 -6.67
C GLU A 33 15.86 -17.92 -5.24
N ILE A 34 14.68 -18.23 -4.72
CA ILE A 34 14.58 -18.88 -3.42
C ILE A 34 14.62 -20.39 -3.67
N ASN A 35 15.80 -20.99 -3.43
CA ASN A 35 16.04 -22.43 -3.47
C ASN A 35 15.23 -23.13 -2.36
N PHE A 36 13.90 -23.14 -2.47
CA PHE A 36 12.99 -23.79 -1.52
C PHE A 36 13.11 -25.33 -1.54
N PHE A 37 13.91 -25.89 -2.45
CA PHE A 37 13.98 -27.33 -2.73
C PHE A 37 15.01 -28.12 -1.91
N SER A 38 15.94 -27.49 -1.18
CA SER A 38 17.05 -28.23 -0.55
C SER A 38 16.84 -28.69 0.90
N ALA A 39 15.84 -28.19 1.62
CA ALA A 39 15.35 -28.78 2.88
C ALA A 39 14.04 -28.09 3.34
N PRO A 40 12.97 -28.83 3.69
CA PRO A 40 11.65 -28.26 3.98
C PRO A 40 11.62 -27.31 5.19
N LEU A 41 12.53 -27.48 6.14
CA LEU A 41 12.58 -26.66 7.36
C LEU A 41 13.34 -25.34 7.13
N TRP A 42 14.41 -25.39 6.32
CA TRP A 42 15.17 -24.22 5.91
C TRP A 42 14.41 -23.36 4.90
N SER A 43 13.60 -23.99 4.03
CA SER A 43 12.73 -23.31 3.09
C SER A 43 11.59 -22.54 3.77
N MET A 44 11.04 -23.07 4.87
CA MET A 44 10.06 -22.35 5.71
C MET A 44 10.67 -21.14 6.44
N LEU A 45 11.87 -21.28 7.01
CA LEU A 45 12.58 -20.17 7.66
C LEU A 45 12.93 -19.04 6.68
N GLN A 46 13.31 -19.38 5.45
CA GLN A 46 13.55 -18.41 4.38
C GLN A 46 12.25 -17.68 3.98
N LEU A 47 11.13 -18.41 3.86
CA LEU A 47 9.82 -17.82 3.56
C LEU A 47 9.40 -16.80 4.62
N ILE A 48 9.52 -17.17 5.90
CA ILE A 48 9.17 -16.30 7.03
C ILE A 48 10.06 -15.06 7.03
N SER A 49 11.37 -15.23 6.86
CA SER A 49 12.33 -14.13 6.80
C SER A 49 12.04 -13.18 5.63
N TYR A 50 11.66 -13.73 4.47
CA TYR A 50 11.24 -12.95 3.30
C TYR A 50 9.95 -12.17 3.59
N MET A 51 8.95 -12.78 4.23
CA MET A 51 7.73 -12.07 4.63
C MET A 51 8.01 -10.90 5.57
N PHE A 52 8.87 -11.09 6.58
CA PHE A 52 9.27 -10.00 7.48
C PHE A 52 9.99 -8.88 6.75
N TYR A 53 10.93 -9.21 5.86
CA TYR A 53 11.61 -8.24 5.01
C TYR A 53 10.62 -7.43 4.18
N MET A 54 9.64 -8.10 3.55
CA MET A 54 8.63 -7.45 2.71
C MET A 54 7.68 -6.58 3.53
N ILE A 55 7.29 -6.98 4.74
CA ILE A 55 6.50 -6.15 5.65
C ILE A 55 7.29 -4.90 6.05
N PHE A 56 8.56 -5.04 6.43
CA PHE A 56 9.41 -3.91 6.81
C PHE A 56 9.62 -2.94 5.65
N PHE A 57 9.87 -3.49 4.46
CA PHE A 57 9.96 -2.72 3.22
C PHE A 57 8.66 -1.97 2.92
N GLY A 58 7.52 -2.68 3.02
CA GLY A 58 6.18 -2.11 2.86
C GLY A 58 5.93 -0.98 3.85
N LEU A 59 6.31 -1.13 5.12
CA LEU A 59 6.21 -0.07 6.12
C LEU A 59 7.05 1.15 5.75
N LEU A 60 8.29 0.96 5.33
CA LEU A 60 9.21 2.05 4.98
C LEU A 60 8.66 2.89 3.81
N LEU A 61 8.05 2.24 2.82
CA LEU A 61 7.39 2.90 1.68
C LEU A 61 6.02 3.48 2.04
N LEU A 62 5.21 2.77 2.81
CA LEU A 62 3.82 3.14 3.04
C LEU A 62 3.62 4.15 4.16
N VAL A 63 4.51 4.25 5.15
CA VAL A 63 4.39 5.24 6.23
C VAL A 63 4.33 6.68 5.68
N PRO A 64 5.29 7.15 4.85
CA PRO A 64 5.21 8.52 4.31
C PRO A 64 4.02 8.72 3.37
N VAL A 65 3.69 7.71 2.55
CA VAL A 65 2.50 7.74 1.68
C VAL A 65 1.23 7.84 2.52
N PHE A 66 1.15 7.13 3.63
CA PHE A 66 0.01 7.13 4.54
C PHE A 66 -0.17 8.47 5.25
N ILE A 67 0.91 9.08 5.74
CA ILE A 67 0.86 10.39 6.39
C ILE A 67 0.28 11.42 5.43
N LEU A 68 0.79 11.46 4.18
CA LEU A 68 0.28 12.36 3.16
C LEU A 68 -1.16 12.03 2.76
N PHE A 69 -1.50 10.75 2.59
CA PHE A 69 -2.85 10.29 2.32
C PHE A 69 -3.84 10.73 3.40
N TYR A 70 -3.46 10.60 4.68
CA TYR A 70 -4.27 11.02 5.82
C TYR A 70 -4.49 12.54 5.83
N LEU A 71 -3.44 13.33 5.57
CA LEU A 71 -3.54 14.79 5.49
C LEU A 71 -4.48 15.21 4.36
N ILE A 72 -4.31 14.65 3.16
CA ILE A 72 -5.15 14.96 2.00
C ILE A 72 -6.60 14.54 2.26
N THR A 73 -6.83 13.34 2.79
CA THR A 73 -8.19 12.87 3.12
C THR A 73 -8.85 13.79 4.15
N SER A 74 -8.08 14.25 5.14
CA SER A 74 -8.57 15.17 6.17
C SER A 74 -8.99 16.52 5.58
N VAL A 75 -8.20 17.08 4.65
CA VAL A 75 -8.55 18.33 3.94
C VAL A 75 -9.76 18.12 3.03
N LEU A 76 -9.72 17.10 2.18
CA LEU A 76 -10.81 16.80 1.23
C LEU A 76 -12.14 16.50 1.93
N SER A 77 -12.11 15.88 3.11
CA SER A 77 -13.32 15.59 3.88
C SER A 77 -14.04 16.84 4.43
N LYS A 78 -13.34 17.98 4.52
CA LYS A 78 -13.91 19.27 4.93
C LYS A 78 -14.48 20.05 3.75
N LEU A 79 -14.06 19.74 2.53
CA LEU A 79 -14.58 20.35 1.33
C LEU A 79 -15.89 19.64 0.97
N ILE A 80 -16.94 20.40 0.61
CA ILE A 80 -18.24 19.87 0.15
C ILE A 80 -18.07 19.34 -1.29
N LEU A 81 -17.18 18.37 -1.45
CA LEU A 81 -16.88 17.72 -2.72
C LEU A 81 -17.69 16.44 -2.85
N ASN A 82 -18.03 16.10 -4.09
CA ASN A 82 -18.63 14.82 -4.41
C ASN A 82 -17.70 13.68 -3.92
N ARG A 83 -18.25 12.73 -3.18
CA ARG A 83 -17.51 11.58 -2.62
C ARG A 83 -16.71 10.82 -3.68
N ASN A 84 -17.25 10.70 -4.89
CA ASN A 84 -16.57 10.02 -5.99
C ASN A 84 -15.35 10.82 -6.46
N LEU A 85 -15.45 12.15 -6.53
CA LEU A 85 -14.30 13.01 -6.83
C LEU A 85 -13.20 12.87 -5.78
N VAL A 86 -13.57 12.84 -4.49
CA VAL A 86 -12.60 12.61 -3.40
C VAL A 86 -11.88 11.27 -3.57
N LYS A 87 -12.59 10.19 -3.89
CA LYS A 87 -11.98 8.88 -4.14
C LYS A 87 -11.06 8.87 -5.36
N ILE A 88 -11.44 9.55 -6.44
CA ILE A 88 -10.61 9.68 -7.64
C ILE A 88 -9.33 10.46 -7.32
N THR A 89 -9.44 11.62 -6.66
CA THR A 89 -8.29 12.43 -6.26
C THR A 89 -7.36 11.66 -5.34
N LEU A 90 -7.89 10.97 -4.34
CA LEU A 90 -7.11 10.11 -3.45
C LEU A 90 -6.40 8.97 -4.21
N SER A 91 -7.06 8.38 -5.21
CA SER A 91 -6.47 7.33 -6.04
C SER A 91 -5.26 7.83 -6.82
N VAL A 92 -5.42 8.96 -7.54
CA VAL A 92 -4.35 9.56 -8.34
C VAL A 92 -3.17 9.96 -7.47
N ILE A 93 -3.42 10.64 -6.35
CA ILE A 93 -2.35 11.10 -5.47
C ILE A 93 -1.64 9.92 -4.81
N SER A 94 -2.36 8.87 -4.39
CA SER A 94 -1.73 7.69 -3.78
C SER A 94 -0.78 6.98 -4.73
N ILE A 95 -1.18 6.81 -5.99
CA ILE A 95 -0.32 6.22 -7.03
C ILE A 95 0.90 7.12 -7.27
N ALA A 96 0.68 8.43 -7.48
CA ALA A 96 1.76 9.37 -7.74
C ALA A 96 2.77 9.41 -6.60
N LEU A 97 2.32 9.44 -5.35
CA LEU A 97 3.17 9.40 -4.17
C LEU A 97 3.93 8.09 -4.06
N PHE A 98 3.26 6.95 -4.28
CA PHE A 98 3.93 5.65 -4.24
C PHE A 98 5.03 5.56 -5.29
N VAL A 99 4.74 5.94 -6.54
CA VAL A 99 5.72 5.93 -7.63
C VAL A 99 6.87 6.87 -7.32
N LEU A 100 6.58 8.12 -6.90
CA LEU A 100 7.62 9.09 -6.54
C LEU A 100 8.53 8.56 -5.44
N LEU A 101 7.95 8.00 -4.37
CA LEU A 101 8.71 7.52 -3.22
C LEU A 101 9.51 6.25 -3.57
N PHE A 102 8.95 5.37 -4.40
CA PHE A 102 9.66 4.21 -4.92
C PHE A 102 10.88 4.65 -5.73
N PHE A 103 10.71 5.61 -6.64
CA PHE A 103 11.84 6.16 -7.39
C PHE A 103 12.84 6.85 -6.45
N LEU A 104 12.40 7.69 -5.50
CA LEU A 104 13.33 8.41 -4.63
C LEU A 104 14.19 7.50 -3.75
N LEU A 105 13.62 6.39 -3.27
CA LEU A 105 14.33 5.43 -2.41
C LEU A 105 15.12 4.37 -3.20
N PHE A 106 14.66 4.01 -4.40
CA PHE A 106 15.19 2.88 -5.16
C PHE A 106 15.70 3.24 -6.57
N HIS A 107 15.82 4.54 -6.89
CA HIS A 107 16.38 5.04 -8.15
C HIS A 107 17.64 4.28 -8.59
N PRO A 108 18.67 4.09 -7.73
CA PRO A 108 19.89 3.42 -8.15
C PRO A 108 19.70 1.92 -8.45
N MET A 109 18.69 1.25 -7.87
CA MET A 109 18.38 -0.16 -8.16
C MET A 109 17.40 -0.34 -9.33
N SER A 110 16.51 0.62 -9.58
CA SER A 110 15.46 0.55 -10.61
C SER A 110 15.99 0.57 -12.05
N LEU A 111 17.18 1.16 -12.27
CA LEU A 111 17.85 1.18 -13.57
C LEU A 111 18.44 -0.19 -13.96
N LEU A 112 18.67 -1.08 -12.98
CA LEU A 112 19.40 -2.33 -13.19
C LEU A 112 18.51 -3.56 -13.40
N ASN A 113 17.22 -3.53 -13.01
CA ASN A 113 16.37 -4.71 -13.23
C ASN A 113 14.85 -4.39 -13.22
N LYS A 114 14.22 -4.24 -14.39
CA LYS A 114 12.77 -3.95 -14.50
C LYS A 114 11.87 -5.02 -13.84
N ARG A 115 12.36 -6.26 -13.70
CA ARG A 115 11.62 -7.37 -13.05
C ARG A 115 11.46 -7.17 -11.54
N SER A 116 12.33 -6.41 -10.88
CA SER A 116 12.23 -6.21 -9.43
C SER A 116 11.09 -5.27 -9.04
N PHE A 117 10.62 -4.38 -9.93
CA PHE A 117 9.55 -3.42 -9.61
C PHE A 117 8.14 -4.06 -9.55
N ILE A 118 7.88 -5.04 -10.43
CA ILE A 118 6.53 -5.58 -10.66
C ILE A 118 5.85 -6.08 -9.38
N PRO A 119 6.51 -6.84 -8.49
CA PRO A 119 5.88 -7.32 -7.27
C PRO A 119 5.40 -6.18 -6.35
N TYR A 120 6.15 -5.08 -6.30
CA TYR A 120 5.80 -3.94 -5.43
C TYR A 120 4.57 -3.16 -5.89
N LEU A 121 4.07 -3.39 -7.12
CA LEU A 121 2.79 -2.84 -7.58
C LEU A 121 1.59 -3.38 -6.80
N ALA A 122 1.74 -4.48 -6.05
CA ALA A 122 0.68 -4.98 -5.16
C ALA A 122 0.25 -3.93 -4.11
N TYR A 123 1.20 -3.12 -3.62
CA TYR A 123 0.93 -2.07 -2.64
C TYR A 123 -0.02 -0.98 -3.15
N PRO A 124 0.27 -0.25 -4.25
CA PRO A 124 -0.65 0.76 -4.77
C PRO A 124 -1.98 0.15 -5.22
N LEU A 125 -2.00 -1.08 -5.75
CA LEU A 125 -3.25 -1.77 -6.10
C LEU A 125 -4.15 -2.03 -4.88
N LEU A 126 -3.58 -2.43 -3.75
CA LEU A 126 -4.34 -2.62 -2.51
C LEU A 126 -4.80 -1.29 -1.90
N ILE A 127 -4.00 -0.22 -2.00
CA ILE A 127 -4.45 1.12 -1.58
C ILE A 127 -5.65 1.56 -2.42
N LEU A 128 -5.58 1.43 -3.74
CA LEU A 128 -6.68 1.75 -4.66
C LEU A 128 -7.92 0.93 -4.31
N SER A 129 -7.76 -0.39 -4.18
CA SER A 129 -8.84 -1.30 -3.81
C SER A 129 -9.47 -0.87 -2.47
N GLY A 130 -8.64 -0.52 -1.49
CA GLY A 130 -9.08 -0.01 -0.20
C GLY A 130 -9.86 1.30 -0.30
N ILE A 131 -9.40 2.27 -1.11
CA ILE A 131 -10.09 3.54 -1.34
C ILE A 131 -11.50 3.31 -1.88
N TRP A 132 -11.65 2.39 -2.83
CA TRP A 132 -12.92 2.11 -3.48
C TRP A 132 -13.84 1.23 -2.62
N PHE A 133 -13.28 0.22 -1.94
CA PHE A 133 -14.03 -0.73 -1.13
C PHE A 133 -14.49 -0.15 0.21
N TYR A 134 -13.62 0.58 0.92
CA TYR A 134 -14.00 1.15 2.21
C TYR A 134 -14.91 2.37 2.03
N LYS A 135 -15.90 2.48 2.93
CA LYS A 135 -16.81 3.62 2.98
C LYS A 135 -16.09 4.81 3.64
N LEU A 136 -15.82 5.85 2.84
CA LEU A 136 -15.47 7.16 3.35
C LEU A 136 -16.70 7.79 4.00
N ASN A 137 -16.77 7.81 5.33
CA ASN A 137 -17.82 8.48 6.09
C ASN A 137 -17.36 9.91 6.36
N ALA A 138 -18.03 10.90 5.76
CA ALA A 138 -17.81 12.30 6.12
C ALA A 138 -18.36 12.53 7.54
N ASP A 139 -17.66 13.33 8.35
CA ASP A 139 -18.18 13.76 9.65
C ASP A 139 -19.45 14.58 9.40
N LYS A 140 -20.61 14.01 9.75
CA LYS A 140 -21.89 14.71 9.67
C LYS A 140 -22.06 15.78 10.76
N SER A 141 -21.06 15.96 11.64
CA SER A 141 -21.11 16.90 12.77
C SER A 141 -21.07 18.38 12.35
N ILE A 142 -21.11 18.70 11.05
CA ILE A 142 -21.10 20.08 10.53
C ILE A 142 -22.49 20.46 9.95
N ILE A 143 -23.46 19.54 9.89
CA ILE A 143 -24.79 19.81 9.28
C ILE A 143 -25.85 20.12 10.35
N THR A 144 -25.46 20.25 11.62
CA THR A 144 -26.37 20.62 12.72
C THR A 144 -25.80 21.80 13.49
N GLU A 145 -25.80 22.97 12.87
CA GLU A 145 -25.85 24.29 13.53
C GLU A 145 -26.58 25.27 12.62
#